data_AF-A0A1U7GG13-F1
#
_entry.id   AF-A0A1U7GG13-F1
#
_cell.length_a   1.000
_cell.length_b   1.000
_cell.length_c   1.000
_cell.angle_alpha   90.00
_cell.angle_beta   90.00
_cell.angle_gamma   90.00
#
_symmetry.space_group_name_H-M   'P 1'
#
loop_
_entity.id
_entity.type
_entity.pdbx_description
1 polymer ?
#
loop_
_entity_poly.entity_id
_entity_poly.type
_entity_poly.pdbx_seq_one_letter_code
_entity_poly.pdbx_strand_id
1 'polypeptide(L)' 'MDHFGRSVGPARGGYGGMMDVYGLQAMAGWRINGHPARLLIWSAEEWERLDVRPIDAQYHPFGVWCALRLVE' A
#
# COMPACT_ATOMS: atom_id res chain seq x y z
N MET A 1 -1.63 -6.69 26.51
CA MET A 1 -2.88 -5.98 26.18
C MET A 1 -2.52 -4.51 25.93
N ASP A 2 -3.35 -3.81 25.14
CA ASP A 2 -3.31 -2.36 24.86
C ASP A 2 -2.39 -1.95 23.68
N HIS A 3 -2.84 -1.79 22.43
CA HIS A 3 -3.93 -1.03 21.78
C HIS A 3 -3.38 0.21 21.03
N PHE A 4 -3.50 0.16 19.69
CA PHE A 4 -3.65 1.26 18.73
C PHE A 4 -2.63 2.40 18.68
N GLY A 5 -1.73 2.31 17.69
CA GLY A 5 -1.00 3.46 17.13
C GLY A 5 -1.29 3.65 15.64
N ARG A 6 -2.56 3.77 15.23
CA ARG A 6 -2.93 4.21 13.86
C ARG A 6 -2.63 5.70 13.74
N SER A 7 -1.48 6.07 13.19
CA SER A 7 -1.26 7.41 12.65
C SER A 7 -1.84 7.48 11.24
N VAL A 8 -3.12 7.83 11.14
CA VAL A 8 -3.76 8.26 9.89
C VAL A 8 -3.65 9.79 9.82
N GLY A 9 -2.71 10.28 9.01
CA GLY A 9 -2.66 11.69 8.62
C GLY A 9 -3.83 12.05 7.70
N PRO A 10 -4.22 13.34 7.61
CA PRO A 10 -5.50 13.73 7.03
C PRO A 10 -5.51 13.53 5.50
N ALA A 11 -6.57 12.89 5.00
CA ALA A 11 -6.90 12.88 3.58
C ALA A 11 -7.49 14.25 3.20
N ARG A 12 -6.76 15.05 2.41
CA ARG A 12 -7.34 16.20 1.70
C ARG A 12 -7.54 15.78 0.25
N GLY A 13 -8.81 15.76 -0.17
CA GLY A 13 -9.22 15.49 -1.54
C GLY A 13 -8.74 16.56 -2.52
N GLY A 14 -8.75 16.20 -3.80
CA GLY A 14 -8.48 17.12 -4.90
C GLY A 14 -7.98 16.39 -6.14
N TYR A 15 -8.90 16.01 -7.02
CA TYR A 15 -8.62 15.60 -8.39
C TYR A 15 -8.16 16.83 -9.19
N GLY A 16 -7.00 16.75 -9.84
CA GLY A 16 -6.58 17.71 -10.86
C GLY A 16 -5.11 18.10 -10.75
N GLY A 17 -4.35 17.89 -11.84
CA GLY A 17 -3.04 18.51 -12.02
C GLY A 17 -1.96 17.54 -12.46
N MET A 18 -1.89 17.31 -13.76
CA MET A 18 -0.74 16.74 -14.45
C MET A 18 0.46 17.68 -14.26
N MET A 19 1.62 17.12 -13.89
CA MET A 19 2.95 17.74 -13.72
C MET A 19 3.32 18.29 -12.34
N ASP A 20 4.20 17.57 -11.65
CA ASP A 20 5.51 18.10 -11.27
C ASP A 20 6.54 16.96 -11.20
N VAL A 21 7.32 16.86 -12.27
CA VAL A 21 8.45 15.93 -12.42
C VAL A 21 9.64 16.57 -11.66
N TYR A 22 10.38 15.78 -10.88
CA TYR A 22 11.61 16.14 -10.14
C TYR A 22 11.49 16.70 -8.71
N GLY A 23 10.29 16.94 -8.20
CA GLY A 23 10.07 17.37 -6.82
C GLY A 23 9.51 16.28 -5.90
N LEU A 24 10.06 15.07 -5.88
CA LEU A 24 9.59 13.94 -5.06
C LEU A 24 9.91 14.15 -3.56
N GLN A 25 9.47 15.28 -3.02
CA GLN A 25 9.38 15.59 -1.61
C GLN A 25 8.38 14.61 -1.00
N ALA A 26 8.91 13.50 -0.49
CA ALA A 26 8.31 12.63 0.51
C ALA A 26 6.79 12.42 0.39
N MET A 27 6.31 11.91 -0.74
CA MET A 27 5.09 11.10 -0.69
C MET A 27 5.40 9.99 0.31
N ALA A 28 4.66 9.91 1.41
CA ALA A 28 4.90 8.96 2.49
C ALA A 28 4.98 7.54 1.93
N GLY A 29 6.19 7.10 1.60
CA GLY A 29 6.46 5.83 0.99
C GLY A 29 6.35 4.75 2.04
N TRP A 30 5.77 3.62 1.67
CA TRP A 30 5.79 2.45 2.54
C TRP A 30 7.24 2.06 2.83
N ARG A 31 7.50 1.64 4.08
CA ARG A 31 8.81 1.16 4.50
C ARG A 31 8.68 -0.09 5.34
N ILE A 32 9.60 -1.04 5.16
CA ILE A 32 9.79 -2.20 6.03
C ILE A 32 11.18 -2.06 6.64
N ASN A 33 11.27 -1.94 7.96
CA ASN A 33 12.55 -1.77 8.68
C ASN A 33 13.43 -0.63 8.13
N GLY A 34 12.79 0.47 7.71
CA GLY A 34 13.49 1.63 7.12
C GLY A 34 13.81 1.51 5.63
N HIS A 35 13.68 0.32 5.03
CA HIS A 35 13.86 0.10 3.59
C HIS A 35 12.59 0.44 2.80
N PRO A 36 12.70 1.05 1.61
CA PRO A 36 11.55 1.33 0.75
C PRO A 36 10.75 0.06 0.45
N ALA A 37 9.44 0.19 0.50
CA ALA A 37 8.48 -0.86 0.20
C ALA A 37 7.35 -0.33 -0.69
N ARG A 38 6.61 -1.25 -1.29
CA ARG A 38 5.40 -1.00 -2.07
C ARG A 38 4.27 -1.90 -1.58
N LEU A 39 3.05 -1.37 -1.64
CA LEU A 39 1.84 -2.12 -1.39
C LEU A 39 1.40 -2.78 -2.71
N LEU A 40 1.33 -4.10 -2.74
CA LEU A 40 0.67 -4.84 -3.80
C LEU A 40 -0.80 -5.01 -3.43
N ILE A 41 -1.69 -4.82 -4.40
CA ILE A 41 -3.13 -4.94 -4.24
C ILE A 41 -3.63 -5.84 -5.37
N TRP A 42 -4.47 -6.81 -5.03
CA TRP A 42 -5.15 -7.69 -5.97
C TRP A 42 -6.65 -7.61 -5.74
N SER A 43 -7.42 -7.50 -6.82
CA SER A 43 -8.85 -7.83 -6.79
C SER A 43 -9.04 -9.32 -6.46
N ALA A 44 -10.28 -9.71 -6.15
CA ALA A 44 -10.62 -11.11 -5.94
C ALA A 44 -10.25 -11.99 -7.15
N GLU A 45 -10.52 -11.54 -8.37
CA GLU A 45 -10.18 -12.30 -9.58
C GLU A 45 -8.67 -12.46 -9.78
N GLU A 46 -7.90 -11.39 -9.56
CA GLU A 46 -6.44 -11.44 -9.69
C GLU A 46 -5.84 -12.37 -8.64
N TRP A 47 -6.36 -12.33 -7.41
CA TRP A 47 -5.94 -13.21 -6.32
C TRP A 47 -6.16 -14.69 -6.63
N GLU A 48 -7.29 -15.03 -7.25
CA GLU A 48 -7.59 -16.41 -7.65
C GLU A 48 -6.72 -16.91 -8.80
N ARG A 49 -6.19 -16.00 -9.63
CA ARG A 49 -5.29 -16.33 -10.75
C ARG A 49 -3.82 -16.45 -10.35
N LEU A 50 -3.46 -16.11 -9.10
CA LEU A 50 -2.09 -16.24 -8.62
C LEU A 50 -1.69 -17.72 -8.49
N ASP A 51 -0.61 -18.10 -9.17
CA ASP A 51 -0.01 -19.43 -9.05
C ASP A 51 0.48 -19.70 -7.62
N VAL A 52 1.13 -18.69 -7.01
CA VAL A 52 1.58 -18.72 -5.62
C VAL A 52 1.04 -17.49 -4.90
N ARG A 53 0.31 -17.74 -3.82
CA ARG A 53 -0.26 -16.69 -2.97
C ARG A 53 0.70 -16.32 -1.83
N PRO A 54 1.02 -15.03 -1.68
CA PRO A 54 1.67 -14.50 -0.48
C PRO A 54 1.02 -14.98 0.82
N ILE A 55 1.79 -15.59 1.72
CA ILE A 55 1.29 -16.03 3.04
C ILE A 55 0.95 -14.85 3.96
N ASP A 56 1.60 -13.71 3.73
CA ASP A 56 1.44 -12.50 4.52
C ASP A 56 0.44 -11.50 3.91
N ALA A 57 -0.23 -11.87 2.81
CA ALA A 57 -1.31 -11.05 2.28
C ALA A 57 -2.51 -11.04 3.23
N GLN A 58 -3.15 -9.87 3.33
CA GLN A 58 -4.33 -9.66 4.13
C GLN A 58 -5.50 -9.23 3.26
N TYR A 59 -6.68 -9.77 3.56
CA TYR A 59 -7.92 -9.37 2.92
C TYR A 59 -8.46 -8.07 3.53
N HIS A 60 -8.69 -7.07 2.68
CA HIS A 60 -9.26 -5.78 3.06
C HIS A 60 -10.79 -5.82 2.95
N PRO A 61 -11.55 -5.15 3.84
CA PRO A 61 -13.01 -5.12 3.80
C PRO A 61 -13.65 -4.59 2.49
N PHE A 62 -12.86 -3.96 1.62
CA PHE A 62 -13.30 -3.50 0.29
C PHE A 62 -13.18 -4.57 -0.81
N GLY A 63 -12.89 -5.82 -0.45
CA GLY A 63 -12.88 -6.91 -1.43
C GLY A 63 -11.56 -7.09 -2.18
N VAL A 64 -10.45 -6.61 -1.62
CA VAL A 64 -9.11 -6.70 -2.22
C VAL A 64 -8.14 -7.39 -1.26
N TRP A 65 -7.16 -8.08 -1.82
CA TRP A 65 -6.02 -8.63 -1.09
C TRP A 65 -4.86 -7.67 -1.17
N CYS A 66 -4.15 -7.48 -0.06
CA CYS A 66 -3.03 -6.55 0.01
C CYS A 66 -1.81 -7.23 0.63
N ALA A 67 -0.61 -6.99 0.09
CA ALA A 67 0.64 -7.42 0.71
C ALA A 67 1.72 -6.35 0.57
N LEU A 68 2.62 -6.27 1.54
CA LEU A 68 3.74 -5.31 1.52
C LEU A 68 4.99 -6.01 0.99
N ARG A 69 5.69 -5.39 0.03
CA ARG A 69 6.93 -5.93 -0.55
C ARG A 69 8.01 -4.88 -0.56
N LEU A 70 9.26 -5.29 -0.32
CA LEU A 70 10.40 -4.42 -0.54
C LEU A 70 10.44 -3.97 -2.00
N VAL A 71 10.87 -2.74 -2.24
CA VAL A 71 11.21 -2.27 -3.60
C VAL A 71 12.60 -2.80 -3.90
N GLU A 72 12.73 -3.60 -4.95
CA GLU A 72 14.02 -4.08 -5.47
C GLU A 72 14.84 -2.94 -6.07
#